data_AF-A0A6L7LHF7-F1
#
_entry.id   AF-A0A6L7LHF7-F1
#
_cell.length_a   1.000
_cell.length_b   1.000
_cell.length_c   1.000
_cell.angle_alpha   90.00
_cell.angle_beta   90.00
_cell.angle_gamma   90.00
#
_symmetry.space_group_name_H-M   'P 1'
#
loop_
_entity.id
_entity.type
_entity.pdbx_description
1 polymer ?
#
loop_
_entity_poly.entity_id
_entity_poly.type
_entity_poly.pdbx_seq_one_letter_code
_entity_poly.pdbx_strand_id
1 'polypeptide(L)'
;MFQKLGFSGYGQLQATLRDELCEMISGPVAKRNVWMERLPEGHVLNRFARRTLEDQRRTIDQVDPDDIDALCRLLADRDRRTFVAGGRITGTLARYFYLHLQMMRPDVRLMPSAASWPHDLLDLNAGDVLVVLDVRRHEDATLAMGQMCHERGAEVVPVTDQWRSPIHRVARLTFSGRIAVPSAWDWVASLLLLTECVIASVQETLWTSVRTRTDDLEAAFDVTGLFRKFE
;
A
#
# COMPACT_ATOMS: atom_id res chain seq x y z
N MET A 1 44.59 24.98 -27.72
CA MET A 1 43.16 24.97 -28.09
C MET A 1 42.30 24.30 -27.01
N PHE A 2 42.65 23.10 -26.53
CA PHE A 2 41.88 22.34 -25.53
C PHE A 2 41.79 22.97 -24.12
N GLN A 3 42.88 23.57 -23.61
CA GLN A 3 42.85 24.28 -22.32
C GLN A 3 41.99 25.56 -22.32
N LYS A 4 41.77 26.19 -23.49
CA LYS A 4 40.87 27.36 -23.60
C LYS A 4 39.39 26.98 -23.44
N LEU A 5 39.06 25.70 -23.57
CA LEU A 5 37.73 25.14 -23.38
C LEU A 5 37.57 24.46 -22.00
N GLY A 6 38.53 24.64 -21.08
CA GLY A 6 38.46 24.09 -19.72
C GLY A 6 38.90 22.62 -19.57
N PHE A 7 39.42 21.99 -20.63
CA PHE A 7 39.87 20.59 -20.59
C PHE A 7 41.39 20.49 -20.44
N SER A 8 41.84 19.60 -19.57
CA SER A 8 43.25 19.30 -19.30
C SER A 8 43.99 18.65 -20.47
N GLY A 9 43.26 18.14 -21.47
CA GLY A 9 43.84 17.62 -22.71
C GLY A 9 42.80 16.97 -23.62
N TYR A 10 43.25 16.51 -24.79
CA TYR A 10 42.39 15.85 -25.79
C TYR A 10 41.71 14.59 -25.24
N GLY A 11 42.40 13.82 -24.38
CA GLY A 11 41.82 12.63 -23.73
C GLY A 11 40.65 12.96 -22.79
N GLN A 12 40.71 14.09 -22.07
CA GLN A 12 39.60 14.52 -21.21
C GLN A 12 38.43 15.04 -22.06
N LEU A 13 38.71 15.82 -23.10
CA LEU A 13 37.69 16.27 -24.05
C LEU A 13 36.99 15.07 -24.73
N GLN A 14 37.75 14.05 -25.14
CA GLN A 14 37.21 12.84 -25.75
C GLN A 14 36.43 11.96 -24.76
N ALA A 15 36.74 12.01 -23.46
CA ALA A 15 35.94 11.35 -22.43
C ALA A 15 34.61 12.09 -22.24
N THR A 16 34.65 13.40 -22.03
CA THR A 16 33.44 14.22 -21.82
C THR A 16 32.52 14.24 -23.03
N LEU A 17 33.05 14.36 -24.25
CA LEU A 17 32.25 14.27 -25.48
C LEU A 17 31.63 12.90 -25.67
N ARG A 18 32.29 11.82 -25.22
CA ARG A 18 31.73 10.47 -25.29
C ARG A 18 30.61 10.27 -24.29
N ASP A 19 30.75 10.82 -23.09
CA ASP A 19 29.69 10.81 -22.08
C ASP A 19 28.48 11.64 -22.52
N GLU A 20 28.69 12.85 -23.06
CA GLU A 20 27.61 13.68 -23.62
C GLU A 20 26.95 13.03 -24.85
N LEU A 21 27.74 12.44 -25.77
CA LEU A 21 27.19 11.70 -26.91
C LEU A 21 26.43 10.45 -26.46
N CYS A 22 26.88 9.75 -25.41
CA CYS A 22 26.15 8.64 -24.80
C CYS A 22 24.84 9.12 -24.18
N GLU A 23 24.79 10.27 -23.53
CA GLU A 23 23.55 10.85 -22.99
C GLU A 23 22.57 11.28 -24.09
N MET A 24 23.09 11.77 -25.22
CA MET A 24 22.30 12.28 -26.34
C MET A 24 21.82 11.18 -27.31
N ILE A 25 22.55 10.07 -27.42
CA ILE A 25 22.26 8.94 -28.35
C ILE A 25 21.49 7.80 -27.66
N SER A 26 21.49 7.73 -26.32
CA SER A 26 20.87 6.62 -25.59
C SER A 26 19.35 6.73 -25.54
N GLY A 27 18.68 5.98 -26.42
CA GLY A 27 17.25 5.67 -26.28
C GLY A 27 16.93 4.97 -24.94
N PRO A 28 15.64 4.89 -24.55
CA PRO A 28 15.20 4.41 -23.22
C PRO A 28 15.79 3.05 -22.79
N VAL A 29 16.11 2.19 -23.75
CA VAL A 29 16.67 0.85 -23.54
C VAL A 29 18.16 0.88 -23.15
N ALA A 30 18.95 1.78 -23.72
CA ALA A 30 20.37 1.94 -23.38
C ALA A 30 20.55 2.55 -21.98
N LYS A 31 19.68 3.51 -21.61
CA LYS A 31 19.60 4.02 -20.23
C LYS A 31 19.28 2.88 -19.26
N ARG A 32 18.35 1.97 -19.57
CA ARG A 32 18.05 0.82 -18.69
C ARG A 32 19.27 -0.08 -18.41
N ASN A 33 20.17 -0.26 -19.39
CA ASN A 33 21.35 -1.10 -19.22
C ASN A 33 22.44 -0.44 -18.35
N VAL A 34 22.65 0.87 -18.47
CA VAL A 34 23.61 1.62 -17.63
C VAL A 34 23.23 1.61 -16.15
N TRP A 35 21.93 1.58 -15.82
CA TRP A 35 21.46 1.48 -14.43
C TRP A 35 21.60 0.06 -13.85
N MET A 36 21.65 -0.98 -14.68
CA MET A 36 21.80 -2.37 -14.24
C MET A 36 23.26 -2.77 -13.92
N GLU A 37 24.26 -1.98 -14.30
CA GLU A 37 25.68 -2.37 -14.20
C GLU A 37 26.37 -2.10 -12.84
N ARG A 38 25.70 -1.50 -11.85
CA ARG A 38 26.36 -1.20 -10.56
C ARG A 38 26.44 -2.37 -9.56
N LEU A 39 25.69 -3.45 -9.77
CA LEU A 39 25.65 -4.60 -8.85
C LEU A 39 25.70 -5.92 -9.63
N PRO A 40 26.39 -6.96 -9.14
CA PRO A 40 26.38 -8.28 -9.78
C PRO A 40 24.95 -8.82 -9.93
N GLU A 41 24.63 -9.52 -11.02
CA GLU A 41 23.28 -10.10 -11.22
C GLU A 41 22.87 -11.07 -10.09
N GLY A 42 23.85 -11.77 -9.51
CA GLY A 42 23.68 -12.62 -8.34
C GLY A 42 23.62 -11.89 -7.00
N HIS A 43 23.64 -10.55 -6.96
CA HIS A 43 23.51 -9.81 -5.71
C HIS A 43 22.05 -9.81 -5.22
N VAL A 44 21.84 -9.85 -3.90
CA VAL A 44 20.48 -9.90 -3.31
C VAL A 44 19.63 -8.70 -3.73
N LEU A 45 20.20 -7.51 -3.80
CA LEU A 45 19.50 -6.28 -4.21
C LEU A 45 18.91 -6.41 -5.63
N ASN A 46 19.69 -6.92 -6.59
CA ASN A 46 19.24 -7.09 -7.97
C ASN A 46 18.18 -8.17 -8.09
N ARG A 47 18.39 -9.34 -7.46
CA ARG A 47 17.40 -10.42 -7.48
C ARG A 47 16.09 -10.01 -6.81
N PHE A 48 16.19 -9.31 -5.68
CA PHE A 48 15.03 -8.83 -4.95
C PHE A 48 14.27 -7.79 -5.77
N ALA A 49 14.94 -6.74 -6.26
CA ALA A 49 14.31 -5.70 -7.07
C ALA A 49 13.66 -6.23 -8.34
N ARG A 50 14.35 -7.11 -9.09
CA ARG A 50 13.79 -7.75 -10.30
C ARG A 50 12.51 -8.52 -9.96
N ARG A 51 12.55 -9.34 -8.90
CA ARG A 51 11.40 -10.15 -8.49
C ARG A 51 10.24 -9.30 -8.01
N THR A 52 10.49 -8.29 -7.17
CA THR A 52 9.42 -7.43 -6.63
C THR A 52 8.76 -6.60 -7.72
N LEU A 53 9.51 -6.04 -8.68
CA LEU A 53 8.92 -5.29 -9.80
C LEU A 53 8.00 -6.17 -10.66
N GLU A 54 8.42 -7.41 -10.94
CA GLU A 54 7.60 -8.36 -11.67
C GLU A 54 6.33 -8.74 -10.88
N ASP A 55 6.46 -8.99 -9.58
CA ASP A 55 5.35 -9.37 -8.73
C ASP A 55 4.38 -8.20 -8.47
N GLN A 56 4.84 -6.94 -8.42
CA GLN A 56 3.98 -5.75 -8.39
C GLN A 56 3.13 -5.69 -9.64
N ARG A 57 3.76 -5.80 -10.83
CA ARG A 57 3.05 -5.76 -12.11
C ARG A 57 1.97 -6.85 -12.17
N ARG A 58 2.34 -8.09 -11.83
CA ARG A 58 1.40 -9.22 -11.79
C ARG A 58 0.29 -9.04 -10.74
N THR A 59 0.56 -8.33 -9.65
CA THR A 59 -0.44 -8.02 -8.63
C THR A 59 -1.46 -7.01 -9.15
N ILE A 60 -1.05 -6.01 -9.93
CA ILE A 60 -1.98 -5.05 -10.55
C ILE A 60 -2.75 -5.71 -11.70
N ASP A 61 -2.08 -6.50 -12.54
CA ASP A 61 -2.70 -7.14 -13.71
C ASP A 61 -3.84 -8.11 -13.35
N GLN A 62 -3.91 -8.59 -12.10
CA GLN A 62 -4.95 -9.51 -11.62
C GLN A 62 -6.11 -8.83 -10.87
N VAL A 63 -6.03 -7.52 -10.64
CA VAL A 63 -7.06 -6.76 -9.93
C VAL A 63 -8.06 -6.23 -10.94
N ASP A 64 -9.33 -6.55 -10.72
CA ASP A 64 -10.43 -5.94 -11.47
C ASP A 64 -10.62 -4.50 -10.99
N PRO A 65 -10.52 -3.49 -11.87
CA PRO A 65 -10.80 -2.10 -11.50
C PRO A 65 -12.20 -1.90 -10.92
N ASP A 66 -13.21 -2.64 -11.40
CA ASP A 66 -14.59 -2.50 -10.91
C ASP A 66 -14.74 -2.95 -9.46
N ASP A 67 -13.94 -3.95 -9.03
CA ASP A 67 -13.90 -4.42 -7.64
C ASP A 67 -13.26 -3.37 -6.73
N ILE A 68 -12.20 -2.70 -7.17
CA ILE A 68 -11.59 -1.58 -6.44
C ILE A 68 -12.60 -0.45 -6.30
N ASP A 69 -13.29 -0.07 -7.38
CA ASP A 69 -14.31 0.98 -7.35
C ASP A 69 -15.50 0.60 -6.45
N ALA A 70 -15.86 -0.68 -6.40
CA ALA A 70 -16.87 -1.18 -5.46
C ALA A 70 -16.41 -1.06 -4.00
N LEU A 71 -15.16 -1.41 -3.69
CA LEU A 71 -14.58 -1.24 -2.36
C LEU A 71 -14.52 0.25 -1.97
N CYS A 72 -14.05 1.11 -2.87
CA CYS A 72 -13.94 2.54 -2.62
C CYS A 72 -15.31 3.17 -2.34
N ARG A 73 -16.37 2.76 -3.06
CA ARG A 73 -17.75 3.17 -2.76
C ARG A 73 -18.22 2.72 -1.38
N LEU A 74 -17.95 1.46 -0.99
CA LEU A 74 -18.27 0.96 0.35
C LEU A 74 -17.56 1.77 1.45
N LEU A 75 -16.29 2.11 1.25
CA LEU A 75 -15.49 2.86 2.21
C LEU A 75 -15.80 4.36 2.21
N ALA A 76 -16.35 4.91 1.13
CA ALA A 76 -16.79 6.29 1.04
C ALA A 76 -18.18 6.51 1.67
N ASP A 77 -19.00 5.46 1.80
CA ASP A 77 -20.34 5.52 2.40
C ASP A 77 -20.26 5.80 3.90
N ARG A 78 -20.62 7.03 4.30
CA ARG A 78 -20.51 7.53 5.66
C ARG A 78 -21.51 6.94 6.64
N ASP A 79 -22.56 6.28 6.15
CA ASP A 79 -23.59 5.67 6.99
C ASP A 79 -23.16 4.31 7.54
N ARG A 80 -22.06 3.75 7.01
CA ARG A 80 -21.49 2.46 7.42
C ARG A 80 -20.24 2.67 8.27
N ARG A 81 -20.10 1.94 9.37
CA ARG A 81 -18.84 1.91 10.13
C ARG A 81 -17.79 1.11 9.36
N THR A 82 -16.54 1.53 9.46
CA THR A 82 -15.40 0.82 8.84
C THR A 82 -14.49 0.26 9.91
N PHE A 83 -14.30 -1.05 9.90
CA PHE A 83 -13.38 -1.77 10.76
C PHE A 83 -12.17 -2.20 9.94
N VAL A 84 -10.98 -2.00 10.48
CA VAL A 84 -9.72 -2.43 9.86
C VAL A 84 -9.03 -3.39 10.81
N ALA A 85 -8.67 -4.57 10.31
CA ALA A 85 -8.00 -5.60 11.09
C ALA A 85 -6.76 -6.13 10.37
N GLY A 86 -5.79 -6.63 11.14
CA GLY A 86 -4.66 -7.36 10.61
C GLY A 86 -4.11 -8.34 11.65
N GLY A 87 -3.51 -9.43 11.16
CA GLY A 87 -2.80 -10.39 12.01
C GLY A 87 -1.48 -9.84 12.55
N ARG A 88 -0.66 -10.70 13.15
CA ARG A 88 0.59 -10.32 13.83
C ARG A 88 1.57 -9.50 12.98
N ILE A 89 1.67 -9.77 11.68
CA ILE A 89 2.57 -9.04 10.76
C ILE A 89 1.82 -7.94 10.01
N THR A 90 0.61 -8.24 9.54
CA THR A 90 -0.21 -7.33 8.74
C THR A 90 -0.91 -6.25 9.56
N GLY A 91 -0.88 -6.35 10.90
CA GLY A 91 -1.39 -5.33 11.82
C GLY A 91 -0.74 -3.96 11.61
N THR A 92 0.51 -3.90 11.17
CA THR A 92 1.17 -2.62 10.81
C THR A 92 0.54 -1.99 9.57
N LEU A 93 0.22 -2.79 8.56
CA LEU A 93 -0.46 -2.31 7.35
C LEU A 93 -1.92 -1.92 7.66
N ALA A 94 -2.60 -2.70 8.51
CA ALA A 94 -3.93 -2.37 9.01
C ALA A 94 -3.94 -1.03 9.75
N ARG A 95 -2.95 -0.79 10.62
CA ARG A 95 -2.77 0.50 11.29
C ARG A 95 -2.50 1.61 10.29
N TYR A 96 -1.63 1.40 9.32
CA TYR A 96 -1.35 2.40 8.27
C TYR A 96 -2.62 2.79 7.52
N PHE A 97 -3.42 1.79 7.11
CA PHE A 97 -4.68 2.04 6.41
C PHE A 97 -5.70 2.77 7.27
N TYR A 98 -5.87 2.33 8.52
CA TYR A 98 -6.71 3.00 9.52
C TYR A 98 -6.32 4.47 9.69
N LEU A 99 -5.02 4.78 9.82
CA LEU A 99 -4.55 6.14 10.05
C LEU A 99 -4.91 7.10 8.90
N HIS A 100 -4.94 6.60 7.66
CA HIS A 100 -5.37 7.39 6.51
C HIS A 100 -6.89 7.53 6.46
N LEU A 101 -7.63 6.44 6.65
CA LEU A 101 -9.10 6.48 6.61
C LEU A 101 -9.70 7.38 7.70
N GLN A 102 -9.15 7.38 8.93
CA GLN A 102 -9.65 8.26 10.01
C GLN A 102 -9.50 9.76 9.68
N MET A 103 -8.52 10.12 8.86
CA MET A 103 -8.37 11.50 8.39
C MET A 103 -9.49 11.86 7.41
N MET A 104 -9.89 10.90 6.58
CA MET A 104 -10.85 11.11 5.50
C MET A 104 -12.31 11.10 5.97
N ARG A 105 -12.65 10.28 6.97
CA ARG A 105 -14.03 10.08 7.43
C ARG A 105 -14.13 9.71 8.92
N PRO A 106 -15.29 9.94 9.56
CA PRO A 106 -15.56 9.40 10.88
C PRO A 106 -15.84 7.89 10.84
N ASP A 107 -15.99 7.31 12.04
CA ASP A 107 -16.45 5.93 12.27
C ASP A 107 -15.57 4.85 11.64
N VAL A 108 -14.25 5.07 11.71
CA VAL A 108 -13.22 4.10 11.38
C VAL A 108 -12.64 3.55 12.69
N ARG A 109 -12.51 2.22 12.81
CA ARG A 109 -11.97 1.54 14.00
C ARG A 109 -10.89 0.54 13.63
N LEU A 110 -9.72 0.65 14.27
CA LEU A 110 -8.67 -0.37 14.20
C LEU A 110 -8.98 -1.47 15.21
N MET A 111 -9.14 -2.69 14.74
CA MET A 111 -9.39 -3.85 15.59
C MET A 111 -8.14 -4.21 16.40
N PRO A 112 -8.26 -4.46 17.72
CA PRO A 112 -7.14 -4.90 18.52
C PRO A 112 -6.73 -6.32 18.12
N SER A 113 -5.41 -6.59 18.14
CA SER A 113 -4.88 -7.94 18.00
C SER A 113 -5.10 -8.80 19.25
N ALA A 114 -5.44 -8.18 20.38
CA ALA A 114 -5.77 -8.86 21.63
C ALA A 114 -7.20 -9.44 21.58
N ALA A 115 -7.49 -10.42 22.44
CA ALA A 115 -8.78 -11.14 22.50
C ALA A 115 -10.00 -10.29 22.91
N SER A 116 -9.88 -8.96 23.00
CA SER A 116 -10.97 -8.05 23.35
C SER A 116 -11.87 -7.67 22.16
N TRP A 117 -11.43 -7.95 20.92
CA TRP A 117 -12.16 -7.59 19.69
C TRP A 117 -13.63 -8.05 19.62
N PRO A 118 -14.09 -9.15 20.28
CA PRO A 118 -15.51 -9.49 20.23
C PRO A 118 -16.42 -8.42 20.81
N HIS A 119 -15.95 -7.63 21.79
CA HIS A 119 -16.71 -6.51 22.35
C HIS A 119 -16.97 -5.43 21.32
N ASP A 120 -15.97 -5.11 20.49
CA ASP A 120 -16.09 -4.13 19.41
C ASP A 120 -17.12 -4.57 18.36
N LEU A 121 -17.22 -5.88 18.10
CA LEU A 121 -18.14 -6.46 17.11
C LEU A 121 -19.57 -6.65 17.63
N LEU A 122 -19.83 -6.48 18.93
CA LEU A 122 -21.19 -6.56 19.48
C LEU A 122 -22.10 -5.47 18.90
N ASP A 123 -21.54 -4.30 18.61
CA ASP A 123 -22.26 -3.12 18.11
C ASP A 123 -22.20 -2.99 16.57
N LEU A 124 -21.84 -4.06 15.87
CA LEU A 124 -21.76 -4.07 14.42
C LEU A 124 -23.15 -4.07 13.79
N ASN A 125 -23.36 -3.22 12.79
CA ASN A 125 -24.60 -3.14 12.01
C ASN A 125 -24.45 -3.88 10.68
N ALA A 126 -25.57 -4.39 10.16
CA ALA A 126 -25.61 -4.93 8.81
C ALA A 126 -25.19 -3.84 7.79
N GLY A 127 -24.30 -4.21 6.87
CA GLY A 127 -23.72 -3.30 5.88
C GLY A 127 -22.45 -2.58 6.33
N ASP A 128 -22.07 -2.62 7.62
CA ASP A 128 -20.76 -2.16 8.08
C ASP A 128 -19.65 -2.93 7.34
N VAL A 129 -18.46 -2.34 7.21
CA VAL A 129 -17.38 -2.89 6.38
C VAL A 129 -16.22 -3.32 7.25
N LEU A 130 -15.76 -4.57 7.11
CA LEU A 130 -14.53 -5.07 7.69
C LEU A 130 -13.48 -5.27 6.59
N VAL A 131 -12.42 -4.47 6.60
CA VAL A 131 -11.21 -4.71 5.78
C VAL A 131 -10.18 -5.47 6.60
N VAL A 132 -9.79 -6.66 6.13
CA VAL A 132 -8.87 -7.54 6.85
C VAL A 132 -7.59 -7.73 6.04
N LEU A 133 -6.45 -7.33 6.60
CA LEU A 133 -5.14 -7.62 6.01
C LEU A 133 -4.63 -8.93 6.59
N ASP A 134 -4.60 -9.99 5.78
CA ASP A 134 -4.27 -11.34 6.26
C ASP A 134 -3.41 -12.12 5.25
N VAL A 135 -2.30 -12.68 5.71
CA VAL A 135 -1.30 -13.37 4.90
C VAL A 135 -0.96 -14.73 5.50
N ARG A 136 -0.32 -15.59 4.71
CA ARG A 136 -0.04 -17.00 4.98
C ARG A 136 0.42 -17.24 6.40
N ARG A 137 0.03 -18.40 6.94
CA ARG A 137 -0.04 -18.65 8.39
C ARG A 137 -1.15 -17.81 9.03
N HIS A 138 -2.32 -17.87 8.39
CA HIS A 138 -3.55 -17.21 8.80
C HIS A 138 -3.88 -17.52 10.25
N GLU A 139 -4.21 -16.48 10.99
CA GLU A 139 -4.54 -16.60 12.41
C GLU A 139 -6.03 -16.93 12.58
N ASP A 140 -6.31 -17.96 13.39
CA ASP A 140 -7.69 -18.38 13.67
C ASP A 140 -8.54 -17.24 14.25
N ALA A 141 -7.93 -16.35 15.04
CA ALA A 141 -8.59 -15.17 15.57
C ALA A 141 -9.08 -14.22 14.46
N THR A 142 -8.27 -14.01 13.42
CA THR A 142 -8.62 -13.16 12.27
C THR A 142 -9.71 -13.83 11.42
N LEU A 143 -9.67 -15.16 11.28
CA LEU A 143 -10.73 -15.92 10.64
C LEU A 143 -12.06 -15.83 11.40
N ALA A 144 -12.04 -16.05 12.71
CA ALA A 144 -13.21 -15.96 13.58
C ALA A 144 -13.84 -14.56 13.56
N MET A 145 -13.01 -13.52 13.53
CA MET A 145 -13.45 -12.13 13.37
C MET A 145 -14.20 -11.92 12.05
N GLY A 146 -13.62 -12.39 10.93
CA GLY A 146 -14.27 -12.30 9.61
C GLY A 146 -15.60 -13.05 9.56
N GLN A 147 -15.67 -14.25 10.14
CA GLN A 147 -16.89 -15.04 10.23
C GLN A 147 -17.97 -14.35 11.06
N MET A 148 -17.62 -13.82 12.24
CA MET A 148 -18.55 -13.12 13.13
C MET A 148 -19.13 -11.85 12.47
N CYS A 149 -18.30 -11.09 11.73
CA CYS A 149 -18.78 -9.94 10.96
C CYS A 149 -19.76 -10.37 9.87
N HIS A 150 -19.42 -11.40 9.09
CA HIS A 150 -20.28 -11.92 8.04
C HIS A 150 -21.63 -12.41 8.59
N GLU A 151 -21.63 -13.16 9.69
CA GLU A 151 -22.85 -13.66 10.34
C GLU A 151 -23.78 -12.54 10.81
N ARG A 152 -23.23 -11.36 11.10
CA ARG A 152 -23.96 -10.14 11.48
C ARG A 152 -24.36 -9.26 10.29
N GLY A 153 -24.05 -9.69 9.07
CA GLY A 153 -24.38 -8.99 7.84
C GLY A 153 -23.42 -7.84 7.47
N ALA A 154 -22.22 -7.78 8.07
CA ALA A 154 -21.18 -6.89 7.59
C ALA A 154 -20.55 -7.39 6.29
N GLU A 155 -20.06 -6.45 5.49
CA GLU A 155 -19.31 -6.69 4.28
C GLU A 155 -17.84 -6.97 4.65
N VAL A 156 -17.36 -8.18 4.35
CA VAL A 156 -15.99 -8.60 4.67
C VAL A 156 -15.12 -8.53 3.41
N VAL A 157 -13.98 -7.83 3.52
CA VAL A 157 -13.05 -7.59 2.42
C VAL A 157 -11.61 -7.94 2.84
N PRO A 158 -11.15 -9.17 2.62
CA PRO A 158 -9.76 -9.53 2.82
C PRO A 158 -8.85 -8.94 1.72
N VAL A 159 -7.76 -8.31 2.17
CA VAL A 159 -6.57 -8.01 1.38
C VAL A 159 -5.50 -9.02 1.79
N THR A 160 -5.23 -9.98 0.92
CA THR A 160 -4.50 -11.20 1.24
C THR A 160 -3.40 -11.51 0.24
N ASP A 161 -2.71 -12.62 0.41
CA ASP A 161 -1.66 -13.05 -0.51
C ASP A 161 -2.19 -14.01 -1.60
N GLN A 162 -1.29 -14.45 -2.47
CA GLN A 162 -1.64 -15.35 -3.58
C GLN A 162 -2.21 -16.72 -3.16
N TRP A 163 -2.08 -17.12 -1.89
CA TRP A 163 -2.63 -18.40 -1.38
C TRP A 163 -4.04 -18.25 -0.81
N ARG A 164 -4.54 -17.00 -0.69
CA ARG A 164 -5.88 -16.61 -0.23
C ARG A 164 -6.19 -17.06 1.20
N SER A 165 -6.34 -16.09 2.09
CA SER A 165 -6.90 -16.30 3.44
C SER A 165 -8.21 -17.09 3.41
N PRO A 166 -8.44 -18.05 4.33
CA PRO A 166 -9.72 -18.75 4.47
C PRO A 166 -10.95 -17.83 4.58
N ILE A 167 -10.74 -16.57 5.00
CA ILE A 167 -11.78 -15.53 5.07
C ILE A 167 -12.43 -15.26 3.71
N HIS A 168 -11.74 -15.52 2.58
CA HIS A 168 -12.30 -15.33 1.24
C HIS A 168 -13.63 -16.07 1.01
N ARG A 169 -13.91 -17.13 1.79
CA ARG A 169 -15.15 -17.91 1.68
C ARG A 169 -16.40 -17.16 2.12
N VAL A 170 -16.24 -16.15 2.98
CA VAL A 170 -17.33 -15.30 3.50
C VAL A 170 -17.22 -13.86 3.01
N ALA A 171 -16.23 -13.60 2.15
CA ALA A 171 -15.92 -12.26 1.66
C ALA A 171 -16.82 -11.85 0.49
N ARG A 172 -17.15 -10.55 0.44
CA ARG A 172 -17.80 -9.95 -0.72
C ARG A 172 -16.79 -9.73 -1.86
N LEU A 173 -15.65 -9.13 -1.52
CA LEU A 173 -14.55 -8.81 -2.43
C LEU A 173 -13.26 -9.36 -1.84
N THR A 174 -12.35 -9.85 -2.67
CA THR A 174 -11.05 -10.36 -2.20
C THR A 174 -9.94 -9.84 -3.08
N PHE A 175 -8.98 -9.12 -2.47
CA PHE A 175 -7.81 -8.60 -3.17
C PHE A 175 -6.60 -9.43 -2.79
N SER A 176 -5.83 -9.87 -3.77
CA SER A 176 -4.63 -10.67 -3.53
C SER A 176 -3.40 -9.94 -4.02
N GLY A 177 -2.31 -9.96 -3.25
CA GLY A 177 -1.00 -9.48 -3.66
C GLY A 177 0.05 -10.57 -3.62
N ARG A 178 1.04 -10.50 -4.51
CA ARG A 178 2.16 -11.44 -4.49
C ARG A 178 3.16 -11.05 -3.42
N ILE A 179 3.42 -11.96 -2.48
CA ILE A 179 4.33 -11.70 -1.34
C ILE A 179 5.64 -12.51 -1.38
N ALA A 180 5.74 -13.49 -2.27
CA ALA A 180 6.87 -14.40 -2.32
C ALA A 180 8.09 -13.75 -2.98
N VAL A 181 9.17 -13.59 -2.23
CA VAL A 181 10.45 -13.04 -2.69
C VAL A 181 11.59 -14.04 -2.45
N PRO A 182 12.80 -13.82 -3.00
CA PRO A 182 13.97 -14.67 -2.75
C PRO A 182 14.53 -14.47 -1.32
N SER A 183 13.69 -14.70 -0.31
CA SER A 183 13.94 -14.49 1.12
C SER A 183 13.15 -15.51 1.94
N ALA A 184 13.62 -15.79 3.16
CA ALA A 184 12.86 -16.57 4.14
C ALA A 184 11.62 -15.80 4.68
N TRP A 185 11.57 -14.50 4.43
CA TRP A 185 10.51 -13.58 4.85
C TRP A 185 9.70 -13.09 3.66
N ASP A 186 8.44 -12.75 3.91
CA ASP A 186 7.52 -12.25 2.90
C ASP A 186 7.68 -10.75 2.65
N TRP A 187 7.46 -10.36 1.41
CA TRP A 187 7.43 -8.97 0.99
C TRP A 187 5.99 -8.50 0.89
N VAL A 188 5.62 -7.57 1.77
CA VAL A 188 4.22 -7.14 1.92
C VAL A 188 3.87 -5.88 1.13
N ALA A 189 4.80 -5.33 0.34
CA ALA A 189 4.54 -4.06 -0.34
C ALA A 189 3.53 -4.19 -1.49
N SER A 190 3.27 -5.40 -2.02
CA SER A 190 2.12 -5.63 -2.91
C SER A 190 0.80 -5.33 -2.23
N LEU A 191 0.66 -5.63 -0.94
CA LEU A 191 -0.56 -5.34 -0.17
C LEU A 191 -0.64 -3.87 0.18
N LEU A 192 0.50 -3.26 0.51
CA LEU A 192 0.60 -1.81 0.71
C LEU A 192 0.20 -1.06 -0.56
N LEU A 193 0.67 -1.49 -1.73
CA LEU A 193 0.31 -0.90 -3.02
C LEU A 193 -1.21 -0.90 -3.23
N LEU A 194 -1.86 -2.06 -3.05
CA LEU A 194 -3.32 -2.15 -3.17
C LEU A 194 -4.03 -1.25 -2.16
N THR A 195 -3.52 -1.21 -0.94
CA THR A 195 -4.04 -0.35 0.14
C THR A 195 -3.91 1.13 -0.25
N GLU A 196 -2.77 1.56 -0.77
CA GLU A 196 -2.52 2.94 -1.22
C GLU A 196 -3.39 3.33 -2.41
N CYS A 197 -3.65 2.41 -3.35
CA CYS A 197 -4.62 2.65 -4.43
C CYS A 197 -6.02 2.91 -3.88
N VAL A 198 -6.48 2.13 -2.89
CA VAL A 198 -7.78 2.33 -2.24
C VAL A 198 -7.80 3.65 -1.47
N ILE A 199 -6.74 3.98 -0.72
CA ILE A 199 -6.60 5.26 -0.03
C ILE A 199 -6.73 6.43 -1.01
N ALA A 200 -6.00 6.41 -2.13
CA ALA A 200 -6.03 7.46 -3.13
C ALA A 200 -7.44 7.64 -3.73
N SER A 201 -8.09 6.55 -4.12
CA SER A 201 -9.43 6.60 -4.71
C SER A 201 -10.52 7.03 -3.72
N VAL A 202 -10.47 6.56 -2.46
CA VAL A 202 -11.38 7.02 -1.41
C VAL A 202 -11.17 8.51 -1.11
N GLN A 203 -9.92 8.97 -1.09
CA GLN A 203 -9.60 10.39 -0.90
C GLN A 203 -10.20 11.25 -2.02
N GLU A 204 -10.06 10.84 -3.28
CA GLU A 204 -10.64 11.56 -4.42
C GLU A 204 -12.17 11.62 -4.32
N THR A 205 -12.80 10.50 -3.96
CA THR A 205 -14.26 10.41 -3.77
C THR A 205 -14.76 11.32 -2.65
N LEU A 206 -13.99 11.44 -1.56
CA LEU A 206 -14.35 12.22 -0.38
C LEU A 206 -13.72 13.62 -0.33
N TRP A 207 -13.11 14.10 -1.41
CA TRP A 207 -12.18 15.24 -1.40
C TRP A 207 -12.70 16.47 -0.65
N THR A 208 -13.97 16.84 -0.85
CA THR A 208 -14.56 17.98 -0.15
C THR A 208 -14.56 17.81 1.37
N SER A 209 -14.90 16.61 1.86
CA SER A 209 -14.87 16.28 3.29
C SER A 209 -13.45 16.16 3.81
N VAL A 210 -12.54 15.55 3.02
CA VAL A 210 -11.13 15.41 3.39
C VAL A 210 -10.51 16.79 3.62
N ARG A 211 -10.69 17.72 2.67
CA ARG A 211 -10.14 19.08 2.78
C ARG A 211 -10.57 19.76 4.08
N THR A 212 -11.88 19.79 4.36
CA THR A 212 -12.40 20.40 5.59
C THR A 212 -11.85 19.71 6.85
N ARG A 213 -11.78 18.38 6.87
CA ARG A 213 -11.22 17.64 8.01
C ARG A 213 -9.73 17.88 8.19
N THR A 214 -8.97 18.06 7.11
CA THR A 214 -7.55 18.41 7.19
C THR A 214 -7.37 19.78 7.83
N ASP A 215 -8.16 20.78 7.43
CA ASP A 215 -8.13 22.12 8.04
C ASP A 215 -8.44 22.04 9.55
N ASP A 216 -9.46 21.26 9.94
CA ASP A 216 -9.81 21.03 11.35
C ASP A 216 -8.69 20.30 12.13
N LEU A 217 -8.02 19.33 11.48
CA LEU A 217 -6.91 18.59 12.07
C LEU A 217 -5.67 19.48 12.24
N GLU A 218 -5.35 20.34 11.28
CA GLU A 218 -4.27 21.31 11.41
C GLU A 218 -4.52 22.25 12.59
N ALA A 219 -5.75 22.77 12.73
CA ALA A 219 -6.12 23.57 13.90
C ALA A 219 -5.96 22.79 15.23
N ALA A 220 -6.31 21.51 15.25
CA ALA A 220 -6.11 20.66 16.44
C ALA A 220 -4.62 20.38 16.73
N PHE A 221 -3.80 20.21 15.70
CA PHE A 221 -2.36 20.03 15.85
C PHE A 221 -1.67 21.28 16.37
N ASP A 222 -2.15 22.46 15.96
CA ASP A 222 -1.67 23.75 16.47
C ASP A 222 -1.92 23.91 17.97
N VAL A 223 -3.11 23.51 18.44
CA VAL A 223 -3.47 23.55 19.86
C VAL A 223 -2.61 22.57 20.68
N THR A 224 -2.33 21.40 20.14
CA THR A 224 -1.60 20.34 20.86
C THR A 224 -0.08 20.48 20.77
N GLY A 225 0.45 21.29 19.86
CA GLY A 225 1.88 21.40 19.59
C GLY A 225 2.50 20.10 19.08
N LEU A 226 1.69 19.22 18.49
CA LEU A 226 2.10 17.86 18.11
C LEU A 226 3.18 17.87 17.01
N PHE A 227 3.12 18.84 16.10
CA PHE A 227 4.09 19.02 15.02
C PHE A 227 4.89 20.30 15.21
N ARG A 228 6.19 20.22 14.91
CA ARG A 228 7.07 21.39 14.91
C ARG A 228 6.74 22.25 13.68
N LYS A 229 6.31 23.50 13.92
CA LYS A 229 6.25 24.51 12.86
C LYS A 229 7.67 24.92 12.50
N PHE A 230 8.01 24.88 11.22
CA PHE A 230 9.26 25.45 10.72
C PHE A 230 8.98 26.92 10.41
N GLU A 231 9.56 27.81 11.22
CA GLU A 231 9.59 29.26 10.96
C GLU A 231 10.59 29.62 9.86
#